data_AF-L7DYV0-F1
#
_entry.id   AF-L7DYV0-F1
#
_cell.length_a   1.000
_cell.length_b   1.000
_cell.length_c   1.000
_cell.angle_alpha   90.00
_cell.angle_beta   90.00
_cell.angle_gamma   90.00
#
_symmetry.space_group_name_H-M   'P 1'
#
loop_
_entity.id
_entity.type
_entity.pdbx_description
1 polymer ?
#
loop_
_entity_poly.entity_id
_entity_poly.type
_entity_poly.pdbx_seq_one_letter_code
_entity_poly.pdbx_strand_id
1 'polypeptide(L)'
;MNIIDALNLKNPQDYPSREAYQQDVVKAVQVLMRLGIMDSPSADLTASLDSILEKLQEDELAIYGRKRSKQEIIADLKQVNSEIVELEREIADLEWQIALKKAEISVNEAS
;
A
#
# COMPACT_ATOMS: atom_id res chain seq x y z
N MET A 1 2.29 3.09 16.10
CA MET A 1 1.43 2.02 16.68
C MET A 1 2.01 1.72 18.04
N ASN A 2 1.21 1.65 19.11
CA ASN A 2 1.73 1.37 20.45
C ASN A 2 1.68 -0.15 20.75
N ILE A 3 2.48 -0.58 21.73
CA ILE A 3 2.59 -2.00 22.14
C ILE A 3 1.27 -2.60 22.64
N ILE A 4 0.46 -1.80 23.34
CA ILE A 4 -0.84 -2.23 23.87
C ILE A 4 -1.84 -2.48 22.71
N ASP A 5 -1.82 -1.63 21.68
CA ASP A 5 -2.62 -1.79 20.46
C ASP A 5 -2.19 -3.04 19.67
N ALA A 6 -0.88 -3.31 19.62
CA ALA A 6 -0.33 -4.49 18.94
C ALA A 6 -0.70 -5.80 19.64
N LEU A 7 -0.78 -5.81 20.97
CA LEU A 7 -1.20 -6.96 21.78
C LEU A 7 -2.72 -7.08 21.92
N ASN A 8 -3.48 -6.07 21.46
CA ASN A 8 -4.93 -6.02 21.47
C ASN A 8 -5.55 -6.28 22.87
N LEU A 9 -4.85 -5.85 23.92
CA LEU A 9 -5.32 -5.97 25.30
C LEU A 9 -6.23 -4.77 25.62
N LYS A 10 -7.44 -5.03 26.11
CA LYS A 10 -8.34 -3.96 26.58
C LYS A 10 -7.93 -3.53 28.00
N ASN A 11 -8.52 -2.43 28.50
CA ASN A 11 -8.34 -2.12 29.91
C ASN A 11 -8.96 -3.24 30.76
N PRO A 12 -8.36 -3.59 31.91
CA PRO A 12 -8.89 -4.63 32.79
C PRO A 12 -10.35 -4.42 33.21
N GLN A 13 -10.82 -3.17 33.25
CA GLN A 13 -12.20 -2.80 33.58
C GLN A 13 -13.21 -3.10 32.47
N ASP A 14 -12.75 -3.25 31.23
CA ASP A 14 -13.59 -3.51 30.05
C ASP A 14 -13.79 -5.01 29.81
N TYR A 15 -13.22 -5.86 30.66
CA TYR A 15 -13.36 -7.31 30.56
C TYR A 15 -14.61 -7.83 31.30
N PRO A 16 -15.32 -8.83 30.74
CA PRO A 16 -16.51 -9.41 31.37
C PRO A 16 -16.19 -10.21 32.65
N SER A 17 -14.94 -10.66 32.81
CA SER A 17 -14.47 -11.34 34.03
C SER A 17 -12.94 -11.29 34.15
N ARG A 18 -12.43 -11.59 35.35
CA ARG A 18 -10.99 -11.69 35.61
C ARG A 18 -10.36 -12.86 34.85
N GLU A 19 -11.07 -13.97 34.72
CA GLU A 19 -10.65 -15.13 33.94
C GLU A 19 -10.54 -14.79 32.45
N ALA A 20 -11.47 -13.99 31.90
CA ALA A 20 -11.39 -13.54 30.51
C ALA A 20 -10.15 -12.66 30.26
N TYR A 21 -9.85 -11.75 31.20
CA TYR A 21 -8.62 -10.96 31.14
C TYR A 21 -7.37 -11.84 31.22
N GLN A 22 -7.32 -12.79 32.15
CA GLN A 22 -6.19 -13.71 32.29
C GLN A 22 -5.97 -14.55 31.03
N GLN A 23 -7.04 -15.05 30.39
CA GLN A 23 -6.89 -15.81 29.15
C GLN A 23 -6.30 -14.97 28.02
N ASP A 24 -6.70 -13.71 27.88
CA ASP A 24 -6.15 -12.83 26.85
C ASP A 24 -4.70 -12.41 27.15
N VAL A 25 -4.34 -12.20 28.42
CA VAL A 25 -2.94 -11.99 28.82
C VAL A 25 -2.10 -13.22 28.51
N VAL A 26 -2.58 -14.44 28.79
CA VAL A 26 -1.86 -15.68 28.46
C VAL A 26 -1.68 -15.82 26.95
N LYS A 27 -2.70 -15.52 26.15
CA LYS A 27 -2.58 -15.51 24.68
C LYS A 27 -1.54 -14.50 24.20
N ALA A 28 -1.55 -13.29 24.75
CA ALA A 28 -0.58 -12.25 24.42
C ALA A 28 0.85 -12.72 24.73
N VAL A 29 1.09 -13.30 25.92
CA VAL A 29 2.37 -13.88 26.30
C VAL A 29 2.79 -15.03 25.37
N GLN A 30 1.86 -15.89 24.96
CA GLN A 30 2.14 -16.95 23.99
C GLN A 30 2.55 -16.42 22.61
N VAL A 31 1.95 -15.32 22.16
CA VAL A 31 2.35 -14.64 20.91
C VAL A 31 3.76 -14.08 21.05
N LEU A 32 4.08 -13.42 22.16
CA LEU A 32 5.43 -12.90 22.43
C LEU A 32 6.50 -14.00 22.39
N MET A 33 6.24 -15.14 23.01
CA MET A 33 7.14 -16.28 22.97
C MET A 33 7.35 -16.82 21.55
N ARG A 34 6.29 -16.90 20.73
CA ARG A 34 6.40 -17.32 19.31
C ARG A 34 7.22 -16.34 18.48
N LEU A 35 7.19 -15.06 18.84
CA LEU A 35 8.01 -14.01 18.22
C LEU A 35 9.47 -14.01 18.74
N GLY A 36 9.84 -14.95 19.61
CA GLY A 36 11.20 -15.11 20.10
C GLY A 36 11.54 -14.26 21.33
N ILE A 37 10.55 -13.60 21.94
CA ILE A 37 10.73 -12.88 23.21
C ILE A 37 10.60 -13.90 24.34
N MET A 38 11.74 -14.37 24.85
CA MET A 38 11.82 -15.29 25.98
C MET A 38 12.21 -14.59 27.28
N ASP A 39 11.96 -15.25 28.42
CA ASP A 39 12.32 -14.84 29.78
C ASP A 39 13.82 -14.51 29.92
N SER A 40 14.20 -13.28 29.56
CA SER A 40 15.46 -12.67 29.94
C SER A 40 15.15 -11.65 31.03
N PRO A 41 15.70 -11.82 32.25
CA PRO A 41 15.51 -10.87 33.35
C PRO A 41 15.99 -9.44 33.05
N SER A 42 16.73 -9.24 31.95
CA SER A 42 17.28 -7.95 31.53
C SER A 42 16.79 -7.46 30.17
N ALA A 43 15.91 -8.21 29.48
CA ALA A 43 15.37 -7.75 28.21
C ALA A 43 14.19 -6.81 28.48
N ASP A 44 14.37 -5.54 28.17
CA ASP A 44 13.24 -4.62 28.09
C ASP A 44 12.28 -5.15 27.02
N LEU A 45 11.13 -5.62 27.49
CA LEU A 45 10.06 -6.18 26.66
C LEU A 45 9.60 -5.16 25.63
N THR A 46 9.64 -3.88 26.00
CA THR A 46 9.31 -2.72 25.16
C THR A 46 10.26 -2.64 23.98
N ALA A 47 11.57 -2.61 24.24
CA ALA A 47 12.59 -2.54 23.21
C ALA A 47 12.59 -3.78 22.29
N SER A 48 12.32 -4.96 22.86
CA SER A 48 12.23 -6.20 22.09
C SER A 48 11.02 -6.20 21.16
N LEU A 49 9.87 -5.70 21.62
CA LEU A 49 8.68 -5.57 20.78
C LEU A 49 8.85 -4.50 19.71
N ASP A 50 9.43 -3.35 20.06
CA ASP A 50 9.70 -2.26 19.11
C ASP A 50 10.61 -2.74 17.98
N SER A 51 11.65 -3.51 18.30
CA SER A 51 12.54 -4.09 17.27
C SER A 51 11.82 -5.10 16.35
N ILE A 52 10.88 -5.89 16.88
CA ILE A 52 10.09 -6.82 16.06
C ILE A 52 9.08 -6.06 15.20
N LEU A 53 8.45 -5.01 15.75
CA LEU A 53 7.53 -4.15 15.01
C LEU A 53 8.25 -3.43 13.87
N GLU A 54 9.46 -2.94 14.11
CA GLU A 54 10.30 -2.29 13.09
C GLU A 54 10.64 -3.28 11.97
N LYS A 55 11.10 -4.49 12.29
CA LYS A 55 11.34 -5.53 11.29
C LYS A 55 10.09 -5.92 10.51
N LEU A 56 8.94 -6.06 11.17
CA LEU A 56 7.69 -6.36 10.49
C LEU A 56 7.27 -5.24 9.54
N GLN A 57 7.51 -3.97 9.89
CA GLN A 57 7.27 -2.83 9.02
C GLN A 57 8.25 -2.79 7.83
N GLU A 58 9.52 -3.10 8.06
CA GLU A 58 10.53 -3.22 7.00
C GLU A 58 10.17 -4.35 6.02
N ASP A 59 9.77 -5.52 6.53
CA ASP A 59 9.32 -6.65 5.72
C ASP A 59 8.04 -6.31 4.94
N GLU A 60 7.07 -5.63 5.56
CA GLU A 60 5.85 -5.18 4.88
C GLU A 60 6.17 -4.18 3.75
N LEU A 61 7.08 -3.24 4.00
CA LEU A 61 7.56 -2.29 2.99
C LEU A 61 8.34 -2.99 1.87
N ALA A 62 9.11 -4.03 2.18
CA ALA A 62 9.85 -4.81 1.19
C ALA A 62 8.91 -5.65 0.30
N ILE A 63 7.87 -6.26 0.89
CA ILE A 63 6.92 -7.11 0.17
C ILE A 63 5.93 -6.27 -0.66
N TYR A 64 5.34 -5.23 -0.07
CA TYR A 64 4.25 -4.47 -0.69
C TYR A 64 4.68 -3.13 -1.27
N GLY A 65 5.93 -2.72 -1.06
CA GLY A 65 6.42 -1.40 -1.43
C GLY A 65 5.76 -0.29 -0.62
N ARG A 66 6.10 0.96 -0.96
CA ARG A 66 5.41 2.13 -0.39
C ARG A 66 3.97 2.14 -0.88
N LYS A 67 3.01 2.00 0.03
CA LYS A 67 1.59 2.20 -0.26
C LYS A 67 1.36 3.62 -0.74
N ARG A 68 1.06 3.78 -2.03
CA ARG A 68 0.75 5.07 -2.63
C ARG A 68 -0.56 5.61 -2.05
N SER A 69 -0.58 6.91 -1.76
CA SER A 69 -1.80 7.59 -1.33
C SER A 69 -2.82 7.63 -2.48
N LYS A 70 -4.11 7.70 -2.13
CA LYS A 70 -5.19 7.89 -3.11
C LYS A 70 -4.97 9.15 -3.96
N GLN A 71 -4.41 10.21 -3.38
CA GLN A 71 -4.12 11.46 -4.08
C GLN A 71 -3.02 11.29 -5.13
N GLU A 72 -1.93 10.58 -4.80
CA GLU A 72 -0.86 10.26 -5.76
C GLU A 72 -1.41 9.43 -6.93
N ILE A 73 -2.27 8.45 -6.66
CA ILE A 73 -2.89 7.63 -7.71
C ILE A 73 -3.80 8.49 -8.61
N ILE A 74 -4.59 9.39 -8.03
CA ILE A 74 -5.48 10.28 -8.80
C ILE A 74 -4.67 11.27 -9.66
N ALA A 75 -3.54 11.77 -9.15
CA ALA A 75 -2.67 12.67 -9.90
C ALA A 75 -2.10 11.97 -11.15
N ASP A 76 -1.56 10.77 -10.99
CA ASP A 76 -1.07 9.97 -12.12
C ASP A 76 -2.17 9.65 -13.13
N LEU A 77 -3.37 9.26 -12.67
CA LEU A 77 -4.48 8.99 -13.57
C LEU A 77 -4.86 10.22 -14.40
N LYS A 78 -4.84 11.42 -13.80
CA LYS A 78 -5.08 12.66 -14.53
C LYS A 78 -4.00 12.93 -15.57
N GLN A 79 -2.74 12.69 -15.23
CA GLN A 79 -1.62 12.86 -16.15
C GLN A 79 -1.73 11.89 -17.33
N VAL A 80 -1.93 10.60 -17.07
CA VAL A 80 -2.11 9.59 -18.13
C VAL A 80 -3.31 9.96 -19.01
N ASN A 81 -4.41 10.43 -18.43
CA ASN A 81 -5.56 10.86 -19.21
C ASN A 81 -5.27 12.09 -20.09
N SER A 82 -4.42 13.02 -19.65
CA SER A 82 -3.99 14.12 -20.53
C SER A 82 -3.11 13.64 -21.67
N GLU A 83 -2.19 12.71 -21.40
CA GLU A 83 -1.33 12.12 -22.44
C GLU A 83 -2.16 11.37 -23.50
N ILE A 84 -3.21 10.64 -23.09
CA ILE A 84 -4.16 10.00 -24.01
C ILE A 84 -4.84 11.04 -24.91
N VAL A 85 -5.34 12.14 -24.35
CA VAL A 85 -6.03 13.19 -25.12
C VAL A 85 -5.09 13.86 -26.13
N GLU A 86 -3.80 14.04 -25.80
CA GLU A 86 -2.81 14.56 -26.73
C GLU A 86 -2.55 13.59 -27.89
N LEU A 87 -2.39 12.30 -27.59
CA LEU A 87 -2.22 11.26 -28.60
C LEU A 87 -3.44 11.14 -29.51
N GLU A 88 -4.67 11.24 -28.98
CA GLU A 88 -5.89 11.25 -29.78
C GLU A 88 -5.94 12.41 -30.79
N ARG A 89 -5.43 13.59 -30.41
CA ARG A 89 -5.32 14.73 -31.33
C ARG A 89 -4.28 14.50 -32.42
N GLU A 90 -3.14 13.92 -32.06
CA GLU A 90 -2.10 13.57 -33.03
C GLU A 90 -2.60 12.54 -34.04
N ILE A 91 -3.33 11.52 -33.58
CA ILE A 91 -3.99 10.54 -34.46
C ILE A 91 -4.94 11.24 -35.43
N ALA A 92 -5.81 12.13 -34.94
CA ALA A 92 -6.77 12.84 -35.79
C ALA A 92 -6.08 13.72 -36.85
N ASP A 93 -4.98 14.38 -36.50
CA ASP A 93 -4.18 15.18 -37.44
C ASP A 93 -3.54 14.30 -38.52
N LEU A 94 -2.94 13.17 -38.12
CA LEU A 94 -2.35 12.21 -39.05
C LEU A 94 -3.41 11.61 -39.99
N GLU A 95 -4.59 11.27 -39.49
CA GLU A 95 -5.71 10.78 -40.31
C GLU A 95 -6.14 11.82 -41.35
N TRP A 96 -6.23 13.09 -40.97
CA TRP A 96 -6.53 14.19 -41.88
C TRP A 96 -5.45 14.34 -42.96
N GLN A 97 -4.18 14.33 -42.58
CA GLN A 97 -3.07 14.40 -43.54
C GLN A 97 -3.07 13.23 -44.53
N ILE A 98 -3.37 12.01 -44.07
CA ILE A 98 -3.50 10.82 -44.92
C ILE A 98 -4.65 11.00 -45.91
N ALA A 99 -5.81 11.47 -45.45
CA ALA A 99 -6.97 11.70 -46.32
C ALA A 99 -6.66 12.74 -47.41
N LEU A 100 -5.98 13.82 -47.05
CA LEU A 100 -5.60 14.89 -47.97
C LEU A 100 -4.62 14.38 -49.04
N LYS A 101 -3.57 13.65 -48.63
CA LYS A 101 -2.63 13.02 -49.58
C LYS A 101 -3.32 12.01 -50.51
N LYS A 102 -4.26 11.21 -50.01
CA LYS A 102 -5.04 10.29 -50.85
C LYS A 102 -5.84 11.04 -51.92
N ALA A 103 -6.48 12.14 -51.53
CA ALA A 103 -7.23 12.98 -52.46
C ALA A 103 -6.31 13.61 -53.54
N GLU A 104 -5.14 14.13 -53.15
CA GLU A 104 -4.15 14.67 -54.09
C GLU A 104 -3.68 13.63 -55.12
N ILE A 105 -3.39 12.40 -54.67
CA ILE A 105 -3.00 11.30 -55.56
C ILE A 105 -4.12 11.00 -56.57
N SER A 106 -5.37 10.88 -56.09
CA SER A 106 -6.51 10.60 -56.97
C SER A 106 -6.76 11.70 -58.01
N VAL A 107 -6.51 12.97 -57.69
CA VAL A 107 -6.64 14.08 -58.65
C VAL A 107 -5.53 14.05 -59.71
N ASN A 108 -4.30 13.74 -59.29
CA ASN A 108 -3.17 13.63 -60.22
C ASN A 108 -3.26 12.41 -61.15
N GLU A 109 -3.84 11.30 -60.70
CA GLU A 109 -4.06 10.11 -61.54
C GLU A 109 -5.20 10.26 -62.55
N ALA A 110 -6.12 11.21 -62.32
CA ALA A 110 -7.26 11.48 -63.20
C ALA A 110 -6.99 12.58 -64.26
N SER A 111 -5.80 13.19 -64.24
CA SER A 111 -5.35 14.26 -65.16
C SER A 111 -4.42 13.72 -66.24
#